data_AF-A0A5E4PTA0-F1
#
_entry.id   AF-A0A5E4PTA0-F1
#
_cell.length_a   1.000
_cell.length_b   1.000
_cell.length_c   1.000
_cell.angle_alpha   90.00
_cell.angle_beta   90.00
_cell.angle_gamma   90.00
#
_symmetry.space_group_name_H-M   'P 1'
#
loop_
_entity.id
_entity.type
_entity.pdbx_description
1 polymer ?
#
loop_
_entity_poly.entity_id
_entity_poly.type
_entity_poly.pdbx_seq_one_letter_code
_entity_poly.pdbx_strand_id
1 'polypeptide(L)'
;MPFSEVLVTPAEFLSSAIKFVAISDQIQDEWKLYENTEIHKSYIKKDTFLTAKDCVYKAEFVIFYNLSYGVPGFSFNVWDSSGSFLSLEGIRQLSLLDINQEDFYSVITQQEHPVLCRPYFVMHPCHTEVHLASLKESKNCIVTILGLITPLIPLKLPFAYGL
;
A
#
# COMPACT_ATOMS: atom_id res chain seq x y z
N MET A 1 -23.05 -0.31 -12.90
CA MET A 1 -22.02 -0.79 -11.96
C MET A 1 -22.77 -1.36 -10.76
N PRO A 2 -22.68 -2.66 -10.46
CA PRO A 2 -23.28 -3.18 -9.24
C PRO A 2 -22.48 -2.61 -8.07
N PHE A 3 -23.17 -2.07 -7.08
CA PHE A 3 -22.59 -1.62 -5.82
C PHE A 3 -21.84 -2.82 -5.20
N SER A 4 -20.51 -2.78 -5.22
CA SER A 4 -19.73 -3.75 -4.44
C SER A 4 -20.12 -3.55 -2.98
N GLU A 5 -20.45 -4.65 -2.30
CA GLU A 5 -20.67 -4.67 -0.86
C GLU A 5 -19.47 -3.96 -0.20
N VAL A 6 -19.71 -2.88 0.55
CA VAL A 6 -18.63 -2.15 1.24
C VAL A 6 -18.02 -3.11 2.26
N LEU A 7 -16.75 -3.45 2.08
CA LEU A 7 -16.06 -4.43 2.93
C LEU A 7 -15.42 -3.78 4.14
N VAL A 8 -14.92 -2.56 3.97
CA VAL A 8 -14.34 -1.74 5.02
C VAL A 8 -14.92 -0.34 4.85
N THR A 9 -15.46 0.25 5.90
CA THR A 9 -15.91 1.63 5.90
C THR A 9 -14.73 2.61 6.09
N PRO A 10 -14.87 3.89 5.69
CA PRO A 10 -13.83 4.89 5.97
C PRO A 10 -13.49 5.01 7.47
N ALA A 11 -14.48 4.82 8.35
CA ALA A 11 -14.29 4.88 9.80
C ALA A 11 -13.49 3.68 10.32
N GLU A 12 -13.77 2.46 9.83
CA GLU A 12 -12.99 1.27 10.17
C GLU A 12 -11.56 1.34 9.64
N PHE A 13 -11.38 1.88 8.43
CA PHE A 13 -10.06 2.19 7.87
C PHE A 13 -9.29 3.15 8.78
N LEU A 14 -9.88 4.29 9.15
CA LEU A 14 -9.22 5.29 9.99
C LEU A 14 -8.89 4.71 11.38
N SER A 15 -9.80 3.95 11.98
CA SER A 15 -9.57 3.26 13.25
C SER A 15 -8.39 2.28 13.15
N SER A 16 -8.31 1.51 12.06
CA SER A 16 -7.21 0.59 11.78
C SER A 16 -5.89 1.32 11.56
N ALA A 17 -5.91 2.45 10.86
CA ALA A 17 -4.76 3.31 10.60
C ALA A 17 -4.20 3.93 11.89
N ILE A 18 -5.06 4.43 12.79
CA ILE A 18 -4.66 4.97 14.09
C ILE A 18 -3.96 3.89 14.92
N LYS A 19 -4.57 2.70 15.04
CA LYS A 19 -3.97 1.57 15.78
C LYS A 19 -2.64 1.13 15.17
N PHE A 20 -2.57 1.08 13.84
CA PHE A 20 -1.37 0.70 13.11
C PHE A 20 -0.23 1.71 13.34
N VAL A 21 -0.50 3.02 13.22
CA VAL A 21 0.50 4.07 13.46
C VAL A 21 0.95 4.10 14.92
N ALA A 22 0.07 3.83 15.89
CA ALA A 22 0.47 3.70 17.29
C ALA A 22 1.49 2.57 17.52
N ILE A 23 1.34 1.43 16.83
CA ILE A 23 2.35 0.36 16.86
C ILE A 23 3.63 0.83 16.16
N SER A 24 3.51 1.46 14.98
CA SER A 24 4.65 2.02 14.24
C SER A 24 5.50 2.96 15.09
N ASP A 25 4.88 3.84 15.88
CA ASP A 25 5.56 4.77 16.77
C ASP A 25 6.33 4.04 17.89
N GLN A 26 5.78 2.95 18.43
CA GLN A 26 6.44 2.13 19.44
C GLN A 26 7.68 1.43 18.91
N ILE A 27 7.64 0.98 17.65
CA ILE A 27 8.75 0.24 17.02
C ILE A 27 9.64 1.12 16.11
N GLN A 28 9.38 2.43 16.07
CA GLN A 28 10.08 3.40 15.23
C GLN A 28 10.11 3.04 13.73
N ASP A 29 8.98 2.57 13.20
CA ASP A 29 8.84 2.13 11.81
C ASP A 29 8.35 3.25 10.86
N GLU A 30 8.24 4.48 11.38
CA GLU A 30 8.09 5.74 10.64
C GLU A 30 6.83 5.93 9.77
N TRP A 31 5.80 5.09 9.91
CA TRP A 31 4.49 5.38 9.34
C TRP A 31 3.85 6.58 10.03
N LYS A 32 3.26 7.49 9.24
CA LYS A 32 2.58 8.69 9.73
C LYS A 32 1.16 8.75 9.21
N LEU A 33 0.23 9.13 10.08
CA LEU A 33 -1.17 9.40 9.74
C LEU A 33 -1.34 10.84 9.27
N TYR A 34 -2.10 11.00 8.19
CA TYR A 34 -2.52 12.28 7.63
C TYR A 34 -4.05 12.30 7.63
N GLU A 35 -4.62 12.97 8.63
CA GLU A 35 -6.08 13.09 8.77
C GLU A 35 -6.63 14.20 7.87
N ASN A 36 -7.86 14.00 7.39
CA ASN A 36 -8.60 14.97 6.60
C ASN A 36 -10.01 15.17 7.19
N THR A 37 -10.59 16.35 6.97
CA THR A 37 -11.99 16.63 7.34
C THR A 37 -12.96 15.65 6.68
N GLU A 38 -12.66 15.23 5.46
CA GLU A 38 -13.33 14.14 4.78
C GLU A 38 -12.59 12.83 5.13
N ILE A 39 -13.15 12.02 6.03
CA ILE A 39 -12.51 10.80 6.58
C ILE A 39 -11.93 9.87 5.50
N HIS A 40 -12.63 9.73 4.37
CA HIS A 40 -12.22 8.88 3.25
C HIS A 40 -10.98 9.40 2.49
N LYS A 41 -10.56 10.65 2.73
CA LYS A 41 -9.33 11.26 2.23
C LYS A 41 -8.18 11.17 3.22
N SER A 42 -8.39 10.63 4.42
CA SER A 42 -7.28 10.32 5.33
C SER A 42 -6.44 9.19 4.77
N TYR A 43 -5.13 9.22 5.03
CA TYR A 43 -4.20 8.19 4.57
C TYR A 43 -3.04 8.05 5.56
N ILE A 44 -2.34 6.92 5.49
CA ILE A 44 -1.04 6.76 6.15
C ILE A 44 0.05 6.70 5.10
N LYS A 45 1.22 7.24 5.44
CA LYS A 45 2.36 7.29 4.53
C LYS A 45 3.65 6.95 5.27
N LYS A 46 4.59 6.32 4.55
CA LYS A 46 5.96 6.08 4.98
C LYS A 46 6.94 6.45 3.88
N ASP A 47 7.93 7.28 4.21
CA ASP A 47 9.12 7.49 3.39
C ASP A 47 10.22 6.57 3.94
N THR A 48 10.89 5.79 3.09
CA THR A 48 11.93 4.86 3.53
C THR A 48 12.95 4.57 2.43
N PHE A 49 13.93 3.72 2.72
CA PHE A 49 14.91 3.24 1.77
C PHE A 49 14.77 1.73 1.57
N LEU A 50 14.81 1.30 0.32
CA LEU A 50 14.86 -0.10 -0.09
C LEU A 50 16.28 -0.45 -0.49
N THR A 51 16.69 -1.68 -0.22
CA THR A 51 17.98 -2.21 -0.66
C THR A 51 17.75 -3.45 -1.48
N ALA A 52 18.22 -3.44 -2.71
CA ALA A 52 18.13 -4.58 -3.63
C ALA A 52 19.32 -4.54 -4.60
N LYS A 53 19.94 -5.70 -4.86
CA LYS A 53 21.06 -5.86 -5.81
C LYS A 53 22.18 -4.84 -5.58
N ASP A 54 22.57 -4.63 -4.32
CA ASP A 54 23.59 -3.67 -3.88
C ASP A 54 23.30 -2.19 -4.19
N CYS A 55 22.06 -1.87 -4.60
CA CYS A 55 21.58 -0.52 -4.83
C CYS A 55 20.64 -0.08 -3.70
N VAL A 56 20.65 1.23 -3.41
CA VAL A 56 19.73 1.88 -2.48
C VAL A 56 18.72 2.69 -3.28
N TYR A 57 17.45 2.51 -2.96
CA TYR A 57 16.33 3.21 -3.58
C TYR A 57 15.57 3.97 -2.51
N LYS A 58 15.14 5.19 -2.82
CA LYS A 58 14.16 5.88 -1.98
C LYS A 58 12.79 5.35 -2.33
N ALA A 59 11.96 5.05 -1.34
CA ALA A 59 10.58 4.65 -1.55
C ALA A 59 9.63 5.50 -0.72
N GLU A 60 8.45 5.72 -1.28
CA GLU A 60 7.33 6.36 -0.62
C GLU A 60 6.14 5.43 -0.74
N PHE A 61 5.59 5.02 0.40
CA PHE A 61 4.44 4.14 0.49
C PHE A 61 3.25 4.93 1.03
N VAL A 62 2.09 4.80 0.41
CA VAL A 62 0.86 5.46 0.81
C VAL A 62 -0.28 4.47 0.81
N ILE A 63 -0.92 4.30 1.96
CA ILE A 63 -2.13 3.52 2.12
C ILE A 63 -3.29 4.48 2.37
N PHE A 64 -4.29 4.42 1.51
CA PHE A 64 -5.43 5.33 1.49
C PHE A 64 -6.73 4.53 1.44
N TYR A 65 -7.87 5.19 1.62
CA TYR A 65 -9.15 4.54 1.43
C TYR A 65 -9.62 4.67 -0.03
N ASN A 66 -9.87 3.54 -0.70
CA ASN A 66 -10.38 3.53 -2.06
C ASN A 66 -11.92 3.52 -2.04
N LEU A 67 -12.50 4.70 -2.24
CA LEU A 67 -13.96 4.91 -2.19
C LEU A 67 -14.72 4.09 -3.23
N SER A 68 -14.14 3.89 -4.42
CA SER A 68 -14.81 3.18 -5.52
C SER A 68 -14.98 1.68 -5.24
N TYR A 69 -14.07 1.09 -4.45
CA TYR A 69 -14.07 -0.34 -4.15
C TYR A 69 -14.45 -0.65 -2.69
N GLY A 70 -14.54 0.35 -1.82
CA GLY A 70 -14.92 0.15 -0.41
C GLY A 70 -13.87 -0.62 0.39
N VAL A 71 -12.59 -0.41 0.08
CA VAL A 71 -11.44 -1.12 0.66
C VAL A 71 -10.24 -0.18 0.79
N PRO A 72 -9.24 -0.48 1.62
CA PRO A 72 -7.99 0.27 1.58
C PRO A 72 -7.23 -0.01 0.27
N GLY A 73 -6.64 1.03 -0.30
CA GLY A 73 -5.75 0.97 -1.45
C GLY A 73 -4.31 1.17 -1.04
N PHE A 74 -3.38 0.61 -1.82
CA PHE A 74 -1.95 0.82 -1.65
C PHE A 74 -1.36 1.45 -2.90
N SER A 75 -0.53 2.45 -2.68
CA SER A 75 0.21 3.12 -3.72
C SER A 75 1.63 3.39 -3.29
N PHE A 76 2.51 3.51 -4.26
CA PHE A 76 3.92 3.72 -4.00
C PHE A 76 4.62 4.40 -5.16
N ASN A 77 5.75 5.01 -4.83
CA ASN A 77 6.72 5.50 -5.79
C ASN A 77 8.12 5.12 -5.31
N VAL A 78 9.00 4.82 -6.24
CA VAL A 78 10.39 4.48 -5.94
C VAL A 78 11.30 5.31 -6.84
N TRP A 79 12.36 5.84 -6.26
CA TRP A 79 13.39 6.60 -6.95
C TRP A 79 14.74 5.90 -6.80
N ASP A 80 15.52 5.94 -7.88
CA ASP A 80 16.93 5.53 -7.84
C ASP A 80 17.80 6.58 -7.13
N SER A 81 19.10 6.28 -7.03
CA SER A 81 20.08 7.18 -6.41
C SER A 81 20.29 8.50 -7.17
N SER A 82 19.84 8.60 -8.42
CA SER A 82 19.84 9.85 -9.20
C SER A 82 18.62 10.72 -8.91
N GLY A 83 17.63 10.21 -8.15
CA GLY A 83 16.37 10.88 -7.90
C GLY A 83 15.35 10.69 -9.03
N SER A 84 15.61 9.80 -9.98
CA SER A 84 14.70 9.48 -11.09
C SER A 84 13.68 8.44 -10.65
N PHE A 85 12.42 8.58 -11.09
CA PHE A 85 11.41 7.54 -10.86
C PHE A 85 11.82 6.24 -11.53
N LEU A 86 11.69 5.13 -10.81
CA LEU A 86 11.80 3.81 -11.41
C LEU A 86 10.61 3.55 -12.33
N SER A 87 10.90 2.94 -13.48
CA SER A 87 9.88 2.44 -14.40
C SER A 87 9.19 1.21 -13.80
N LEU A 88 8.02 0.84 -14.34
CA LEU A 88 7.28 -0.35 -13.89
C LEU A 88 8.12 -1.64 -14.00
N GLU A 89 8.93 -1.76 -15.07
CA GLU A 89 9.90 -2.85 -15.22
C GLU A 89 11.00 -2.80 -14.15
N GLY A 90 11.49 -1.60 -13.83
CA GLY A 90 12.45 -1.39 -12.74
C GLY A 90 11.87 -1.84 -11.39
N ILE A 91 10.61 -1.52 -11.10
CA ILE A 91 9.92 -2.01 -9.89
C ILE A 91 9.79 -3.53 -9.91
N ARG A 92 9.36 -4.12 -11.03
CA ARG A 92 9.23 -5.58 -11.16
C ARG A 92 10.54 -6.29 -10.82
N GLN A 93 11.67 -5.73 -11.23
CA GLN A 93 13.00 -6.26 -10.93
C GLN A 93 13.40 -6.16 -9.45
N LEU A 94 12.68 -5.40 -8.64
CA LEU A 94 12.81 -5.34 -7.17
C LEU A 94 11.89 -6.32 -6.44
N SER A 95 10.94 -6.96 -7.14
CA SER A 95 10.01 -7.93 -6.57
C SER A 95 10.76 -9.08 -5.90
N LEU A 96 10.27 -9.54 -4.76
CA LEU A 96 10.80 -10.72 -4.07
C LEU A 96 10.26 -12.02 -4.68
N LEU A 97 9.19 -11.93 -5.46
CA LEU A 97 8.63 -13.02 -6.25
C LEU A 97 9.18 -13.00 -7.68
N ASP A 98 9.46 -14.19 -8.22
CA ASP A 98 9.70 -14.38 -9.65
C ASP A 98 8.35 -14.31 -10.39
N ILE A 99 7.97 -13.09 -10.73
CA ILE A 99 6.72 -12.77 -11.43
C ILE A 99 7.04 -12.27 -12.84
N ASN A 100 6.36 -12.84 -13.82
CA ASN A 100 6.51 -12.40 -15.20
C ASN A 100 5.94 -10.98 -15.40
N GLN A 101 6.30 -10.37 -16.52
CA GLN A 101 5.92 -8.99 -16.80
C GLN A 101 4.40 -8.81 -16.91
N GLU A 102 3.71 -9.74 -17.57
CA GLU A 102 2.27 -9.64 -17.82
C GLU A 102 1.47 -9.67 -16.51
N ASP A 103 1.77 -10.64 -15.65
CA ASP A 103 1.14 -10.79 -14.35
C ASP A 103 1.43 -9.56 -13.46
N PHE A 104 2.67 -9.08 -13.41
CA PHE A 104 3.01 -7.90 -12.61
C PHE A 104 2.25 -6.65 -13.09
N TYR A 105 2.14 -6.47 -14.41
CA TYR A 105 1.54 -5.28 -15.01
C TYR A 105 0.01 -5.32 -14.91
N SER A 106 -0.59 -6.51 -14.80
CA SER A 106 -2.01 -6.67 -14.48
C SER A 106 -2.35 -6.25 -13.04
N VAL A 107 -1.39 -6.38 -12.11
CA VAL A 107 -1.60 -6.07 -10.70
C VAL A 107 -1.23 -4.63 -10.35
N ILE A 108 -0.23 -4.05 -11.01
CA ILE A 108 0.27 -2.70 -10.72
C ILE A 108 0.13 -1.80 -11.93
N THR A 109 -0.60 -0.69 -11.77
CA THR A 109 -0.81 0.33 -12.80
C THR A 109 -0.34 1.69 -12.32
N GLN A 110 0.03 2.56 -13.26
CA GLN A 110 0.30 3.96 -12.95
C GLN A 110 -0.99 4.77 -13.12
N GLN A 111 -1.37 5.50 -12.09
CA GLN A 111 -2.55 6.37 -12.11
C GLN A 111 -2.32 7.62 -11.25
N GLU A 112 -3.20 8.60 -11.40
CA GLU A 112 -3.25 9.71 -10.46
C GLU A 112 -3.77 9.22 -9.11
N HIS A 113 -3.08 9.58 -8.03
CA HIS A 113 -3.49 9.21 -6.68
C HIS A 113 -4.75 9.99 -6.27
N PRO A 114 -5.81 9.33 -5.77
CA PRO A 114 -7.12 9.95 -5.54
C PRO A 114 -7.11 11.08 -4.49
N VAL A 115 -6.23 10.99 -3.49
CA VAL A 115 -6.04 12.03 -2.48
C VAL A 115 -4.91 13.01 -2.83
N LEU A 116 -3.75 12.52 -3.25
CA LEU A 116 -2.53 13.32 -3.44
C LEU A 116 -2.44 14.03 -4.81
N CYS A 117 -3.35 13.72 -5.74
CA CYS A 117 -3.45 14.33 -7.07
C CYS A 117 -2.11 14.42 -7.82
N ARG A 118 -1.33 13.33 -7.76
CA ARG A 118 -0.05 13.17 -8.47
C ARG A 118 0.16 11.71 -8.88
N PRO A 119 1.05 11.40 -9.84
CA PRO A 119 1.24 10.04 -10.32
C PRO A 119 1.80 9.11 -9.23
N TYR A 120 1.19 7.93 -9.12
CA TYR A 120 1.67 6.82 -8.30
C TYR A 120 1.50 5.50 -9.04
N PHE A 121 2.31 4.51 -8.69
CA PHE A 121 1.94 3.13 -8.91
C PHE A 121 0.90 2.72 -7.87
N VAL A 122 -0.19 2.12 -8.33
CA VAL A 122 -1.30 1.65 -7.49
C VAL A 122 -1.50 0.17 -7.76
N MET A 123 -1.69 -0.59 -6.68
CA MET A 123 -2.09 -1.99 -6.79
C MET A 123 -3.59 -2.07 -7.06
N HIS A 124 -3.97 -2.77 -8.13
CA HIS A 124 -5.37 -2.93 -8.52
C HIS A 124 -6.11 -3.88 -7.54
N PRO A 125 -7.22 -3.44 -6.92
CA PRO A 125 -7.98 -4.25 -5.96
C PRO A 125 -8.79 -5.40 -6.63
N CYS A 126 -8.90 -5.41 -7.96
CA CYS A 126 -9.74 -6.37 -8.69
C CYS A 126 -9.12 -7.76 -8.87
N HIS A 127 -7.79 -7.91 -8.75
CA HIS A 127 -7.15 -9.23 -8.65
C HIS A 127 -7.15 -9.78 -7.21
N THR A 128 -7.78 -9.03 -6.30
CA THR A 128 -7.71 -9.25 -4.86
C THR A 128 -9.03 -9.80 -4.31
N GLU A 129 -10.04 -10.17 -5.13
CA GLU A 129 -11.35 -10.65 -4.67
C GLU A 129 -11.28 -11.83 -3.68
N VAL A 130 -10.36 -12.77 -3.88
CA VAL A 130 -10.12 -13.87 -2.93
C VAL A 130 -9.53 -13.36 -1.60
N HIS A 131 -8.75 -12.28 -1.66
CA HIS A 131 -8.17 -11.62 -0.50
C HIS A 131 -9.10 -10.56 0.12
N LEU A 132 -10.13 -10.11 -0.59
CA LEU A 132 -11.15 -9.22 -0.04
C LEU A 132 -11.95 -9.92 1.06
N ALA A 133 -12.12 -11.25 0.98
CA ALA A 133 -12.70 -12.06 2.05
C ALA A 133 -11.86 -11.99 3.34
N SER A 134 -10.51 -11.96 3.24
CA SER A 134 -9.66 -11.88 4.43
C SER A 134 -9.73 -10.53 5.13
N LEU A 135 -10.22 -9.47 4.46
CA LEU A 135 -10.54 -8.19 5.10
C LEU A 135 -11.73 -8.31 6.06
N LYS A 136 -12.73 -9.17 5.77
CA LYS A 136 -13.90 -9.36 6.65
C LYS A 136 -13.53 -9.99 8.00
N GLU A 137 -12.50 -10.84 8.01
CA GLU A 137 -11.99 -11.51 9.22
C GLU A 137 -10.77 -10.80 9.84
N SER A 138 -10.35 -9.68 9.25
CA SER A 138 -9.12 -9.00 9.65
C SER A 138 -9.27 -8.26 10.98
N LYS A 139 -8.28 -8.43 11.87
CA LYS A 139 -8.14 -7.57 13.06
C LYS A 139 -7.71 -6.13 12.71
N ASN A 140 -7.01 -5.96 11.59
CA ASN A 140 -6.53 -4.67 11.09
C ASN A 140 -6.32 -4.74 9.56
N CYS A 141 -7.16 -4.04 8.82
CA CYS A 141 -7.14 -4.07 7.35
C CYS A 141 -5.82 -3.58 6.73
N ILE A 142 -5.09 -2.70 7.42
CA ILE A 142 -3.78 -2.19 6.97
C ILE A 142 -2.75 -3.31 6.95
N VAL A 143 -2.70 -4.10 8.03
CA VAL A 143 -1.76 -5.23 8.17
C VAL A 143 -2.06 -6.29 7.12
N THR A 144 -3.35 -6.59 6.89
CA THR A 144 -3.77 -7.53 5.84
C THR A 144 -3.27 -7.09 4.47
N ILE A 145 -3.49 -5.83 4.08
CA ILE A 145 -3.05 -5.34 2.78
C ILE A 145 -1.53 -5.33 2.65
N LEU A 146 -0.81 -4.87 3.67
CA LEU A 146 0.65 -4.93 3.66
C LEU A 146 1.16 -6.37 3.48
N GLY A 147 0.53 -7.35 4.12
CA GLY A 147 0.85 -8.78 3.94
C GLY A 147 0.66 -9.29 2.51
N LEU A 148 -0.26 -8.70 1.73
CA LEU A 148 -0.46 -9.04 0.31
C LEU A 148 0.58 -8.39 -0.60
N ILE A 149 1.16 -7.27 -0.18
CA ILE A 149 2.05 -6.45 -1.01
C ILE A 149 3.53 -6.76 -0.76
N THR A 150 3.90 -7.13 0.46
CA THR A 150 5.30 -7.41 0.84
C THR A 150 6.00 -8.46 -0.04
N PRO A 151 5.32 -9.42 -0.70
CA PRO A 151 6.00 -10.29 -1.68
C PRO A 151 6.36 -9.58 -3.00
N LEU A 152 5.58 -8.58 -3.42
CA LEU A 152 5.74 -7.89 -4.72
C LEU A 152 6.70 -6.71 -4.65
N ILE A 153 6.89 -6.14 -3.46
CA ILE A 153 7.74 -4.97 -3.23
C ILE A 153 8.52 -5.24 -1.95
N PRO A 154 9.83 -4.92 -1.88
CA PRO A 154 10.69 -5.24 -0.74
C PRO A 154 10.45 -4.33 0.48
N LEU A 155 9.18 -4.16 0.85
CA LEU A 155 8.72 -3.50 2.06
C LEU A 155 8.86 -4.47 3.22
N LYS A 156 9.60 -4.06 4.26
CA LYS A 156 9.70 -4.84 5.50
C LYS A 156 8.45 -4.61 6.35
N LEU A 157 7.79 -5.70 6.74
CA LEU A 157 6.66 -5.67 7.66
C LEU A 157 7.07 -6.30 9.00
N PRO A 158 7.40 -5.49 10.02
CA PRO A 158 7.69 -5.96 11.37
C PRO A 158 6.60 -6.87 11.97
N PHE A 159 7.02 -7.94 12.66
CA PHE A 159 6.09 -8.89 13.31
C PHE A 159 5.21 -8.25 14.40
N ALA A 160 5.64 -7.11 14.97
CA ALA A 160 4.88 -6.39 15.99
C ALA A 160 3.49 -5.96 15.52
N TYR A 161 3.27 -5.83 14.20
CA TYR A 161 1.95 -5.52 13.63
C TYR A 161 0.98 -6.70 13.61
N GLY A 162 1.46 -7.94 13.78
CA GLY A 162 0.63 -9.16 13.74
C GLY A 162 0.07 -9.59 15.10
N LEU A 163 0.38 -8.86 16.18
CA LEU A 163 0.01 -9.18 17.56
C LEU A 163 -1.39 -8.64 17.93
#